data_AF-A0A379FT99-F1
#
_entry.id   AF-A0A379FT99-F1
#
_cell.length_a   1.000
_cell.length_b   1.000
_cell.length_c   1.000
_cell.angle_alpha   90.00
_cell.angle_beta   90.00
_cell.angle_gamma   90.00
#
_symmetry.space_group_name_H-M   'P 1'
#
loop_
_entity.id
_entity.type
_entity.pdbx_description
1 polymer ?
#
loop_
_entity_poly.entity_id
_entity_poly.type
_entity_poly.pdbx_seq_one_letter_code
_entity_poly.pdbx_strand_id
1 'polypeptide(L)'
;MAKGDFSSIKRDKKKANFDEFVESAKVDGHKEEVKAVSSRRGKYKVDPDTGKKIQLGGKVLGIPLNQNELETITEAAESAGMPVATFVRAAAMKAAKDYI
;
A
#
# COMPACT_ATOMS: atom_id res chain seq x y z
N MET A 1 21.63 -34.32 -2.02
CA MET A 1 21.22 -33.08 -2.71
C MET A 1 21.32 -33.31 -4.21
N ALA A 2 20.21 -33.60 -4.89
CA ALA A 2 20.19 -33.71 -6.35
C ALA A 2 19.85 -32.33 -6.93
N LYS A 3 20.84 -31.69 -7.56
CA LYS A 3 20.61 -30.49 -8.39
C LYS A 3 20.10 -30.99 -9.74
N GLY A 4 18.78 -31.06 -9.89
CA GLY A 4 18.17 -31.28 -11.21
C GLY A 4 18.38 -30.03 -12.06
N ASP A 5 19.29 -30.10 -13.02
CA ASP A 5 19.52 -29.03 -13.98
C ASP A 5 18.39 -29.03 -15.01
N PHE A 6 17.66 -27.91 -15.12
CA PHE A 6 16.56 -27.72 -16.06
C PHE A 6 17.01 -27.59 -17.53
N SER A 7 18.26 -27.94 -17.83
CA SER A 7 18.90 -27.79 -19.14
C SER A 7 18.30 -28.72 -20.22
N SER A 8 17.53 -29.73 -19.83
CA SER A 8 16.86 -30.67 -20.74
C SER A 8 15.44 -30.25 -21.15
N ILE A 9 14.89 -29.16 -20.60
CA ILE A 9 13.54 -28.70 -20.96
C ILE A 9 13.60 -28.01 -22.34
N LYS A 10 13.23 -28.75 -23.38
CA LYS A 10 12.97 -28.17 -24.71
C LYS A 10 11.77 -27.24 -24.61
N ARG A 11 11.97 -25.94 -24.93
CA ARG A 11 10.88 -24.96 -24.99
C ARG A 11 9.98 -25.30 -26.17
N ASP A 12 8.78 -25.80 -25.90
CA ASP A 12 7.73 -25.96 -26.91
C ASP A 12 7.34 -24.59 -27.46
N LYS A 13 7.75 -24.31 -28.69
CA LYS A 13 7.31 -23.13 -29.45
C LYS A 13 5.91 -23.37 -30.02
N LYS A 14 4.87 -23.43 -29.17
CA LYS A 14 3.49 -23.31 -29.63
C LYS A 14 3.04 -21.85 -29.53
N LYS A 15 3.18 -21.10 -30.63
CA LYS A 15 2.50 -19.82 -30.88
C LYS A 15 1.10 -20.08 -31.43
N ALA A 16 0.25 -20.74 -30.65
CA ALA A 16 -1.17 -20.82 -30.96
C ALA A 16 -1.92 -20.31 -29.73
N ASN A 17 -2.65 -19.21 -29.92
CA ASN A 17 -3.65 -18.66 -29.01
C ASN A 17 -3.14 -17.78 -27.86
N PHE A 18 -1.94 -17.18 -27.97
CA PHE A 18 -1.54 -16.13 -27.00
C PHE A 18 -2.37 -14.87 -27.18
N ASP A 19 -2.64 -14.46 -28.43
CA ASP A 19 -3.42 -13.25 -28.72
C ASP A 19 -4.90 -13.42 -28.30
N GLU A 20 -5.46 -14.61 -28.51
CA GLU A 20 -6.83 -14.96 -28.09
C GLU A 20 -6.95 -15.03 -26.55
N PHE A 21 -5.91 -15.56 -25.87
CA PHE A 21 -5.81 -15.49 -24.41
C PHE A 21 -5.74 -14.04 -23.91
N VAL A 22 -4.91 -13.19 -24.54
CA VAL A 22 -4.77 -11.78 -24.17
C VAL A 22 -6.06 -11.00 -24.40
N GLU A 23 -6.81 -11.28 -25.46
CA GLU A 23 -8.11 -10.65 -25.69
C GLU A 23 -9.19 -11.14 -24.72
N SER A 24 -9.27 -12.44 -24.45
CA SER A 24 -10.21 -12.98 -23.45
C SER A 24 -9.89 -12.54 -22.01
N ALA A 25 -8.63 -12.19 -21.72
CA ALA A 25 -8.19 -11.71 -20.41
C ALA A 25 -8.33 -10.19 -20.24
N LYS A 26 -8.69 -9.44 -21.29
CA LYS A 26 -9.10 -8.03 -21.17
C LYS A 26 -10.50 -7.99 -20.56
N VAL A 27 -10.58 -8.27 -19.26
CA VAL A 27 -11.75 -7.96 -18.44
C VAL A 27 -12.06 -6.49 -18.66
N ASP A 28 -13.33 -6.19 -19.00
CA ASP A 28 -13.84 -4.85 -19.25
C ASP A 28 -13.55 -3.93 -18.06
N GLY A 29 -12.35 -3.35 -18.08
CA GLY A 29 -11.92 -2.34 -17.15
C GLY A 29 -12.68 -1.09 -17.49
N HIS A 30 -13.90 -0.98 -16.97
CA HIS A 30 -14.55 0.31 -16.83
C HIS A 30 -13.51 1.27 -16.29
N LYS A 31 -13.18 2.30 -17.07
CA LYS A 31 -12.41 3.45 -16.63
C LYS A 31 -13.29 4.24 -15.67
N GLU A 32 -13.60 3.67 -14.51
CA GLU A 32 -13.77 4.51 -13.35
C GLU A 32 -12.43 5.19 -13.17
N GLU A 33 -12.40 6.50 -13.41
CA GLU A 33 -11.28 7.34 -13.05
C GLU A 33 -11.14 7.28 -11.52
N VAL A 34 -10.47 6.21 -11.05
CA VAL A 34 -9.91 6.16 -9.71
C VAL A 34 -9.04 7.38 -9.64
N LYS A 35 -9.52 8.44 -8.98
CA LYS A 35 -8.77 9.69 -8.76
C LYS A 35 -7.35 9.28 -8.39
N ALA A 36 -6.44 9.44 -9.34
CA ALA A 36 -5.09 8.94 -9.18
C ALA A 36 -4.55 9.62 -7.93
N VAL A 37 -4.32 8.85 -6.88
CA VAL A 37 -3.52 9.32 -5.75
C VAL A 37 -2.14 9.49 -6.37
N SER A 38 -1.86 10.70 -6.88
CA SER A 38 -0.72 10.99 -7.76
C SER A 38 0.63 10.76 -7.06
N SER A 39 0.59 10.56 -5.74
CA SER A 39 1.73 10.17 -4.93
C SER A 39 1.76 8.66 -4.71
N ARG A 40 2.77 8.00 -5.29
CA ARG A 40 3.15 6.64 -4.91
C ARG A 40 3.44 6.58 -3.40
N ARG A 41 2.93 5.56 -2.70
CA ARG A 41 3.44 5.20 -1.37
C ARG A 41 4.94 4.88 -1.53
N GLY A 42 5.80 5.66 -0.88
CA GLY A 42 7.25 5.55 -1.06
C GLY A 42 8.03 6.06 0.14
N LYS A 43 9.36 5.90 0.10
CA LYS A 43 10.27 6.40 1.14
C LYS A 43 10.36 7.93 1.15
N TYR A 44 10.06 8.59 0.03
CA TYR A 44 10.15 10.03 -0.16
C TYR A 44 9.08 10.54 -1.14
N LYS A 45 8.69 11.80 -0.99
CA LYS A 45 7.95 12.60 -1.96
C LYS A 45 8.92 13.56 -2.61
N VAL A 46 8.84 13.71 -3.94
CA VAL A 46 9.57 14.78 -4.64
C VAL A 46 8.66 15.99 -4.70
N ASP A 47 9.14 17.12 -4.20
CA ASP A 47 8.46 18.40 -4.34
C ASP A 47 8.54 18.85 -5.81
N PRO A 48 7.42 19.04 -6.52
CA PRO A 48 7.43 19.43 -7.93
C PRO A 48 8.01 20.82 -8.16
N ASP A 49 7.92 21.73 -7.18
CA ASP A 49 8.36 23.12 -7.35
C ASP A 49 9.86 23.29 -7.10
N THR A 50 10.39 22.54 -6.12
CA THR A 50 11.79 22.67 -5.70
C THR A 50 12.68 21.49 -6.12
N GLY A 51 12.08 20.40 -6.63
CA GLY A 51 12.77 19.15 -6.94
C GLY A 51 13.33 18.41 -5.70
N LYS A 52 13.08 18.92 -4.48
CA LYS A 52 13.63 18.37 -3.24
C LYS A 52 12.93 17.06 -2.87
N LYS A 53 13.71 16.08 -2.40
CA LYS A 53 13.19 14.83 -1.84
C LYS A 53 12.86 15.04 -0.36
N ILE A 54 11.58 15.04 -0.04
CA ILE A 54 11.07 15.07 1.34
C ILE A 54 10.87 13.62 1.78
N GLN A 55 11.57 13.18 2.82
CA GLN A 55 11.37 11.84 3.36
C GLN A 55 9.95 11.72 3.95
N LEU A 56 9.24 10.67 3.54
CA LEU A 56 7.90 10.37 4.06
C LEU A 56 7.97 9.61 5.40
N GLY A 57 9.15 9.07 5.74
CA GLY A 57 9.45 8.56 7.07
C GLY A 57 9.65 9.72 8.04
N GLY A 58 8.72 9.90 8.97
CA GLY A 58 8.90 10.78 10.12
C GLY A 58 9.72 10.09 11.23
N LYS A 59 10.18 10.88 12.20
CA LYS A 59 10.70 10.35 13.46
C LYS A 59 9.59 9.55 14.13
N VAL A 60 9.85 8.29 14.49
CA VAL A 60 8.94 7.51 15.34
C VAL A 60 8.91 8.21 16.69
N LEU A 61 7.88 9.03 16.92
CA LEU A 61 7.64 9.66 18.21
C LEU A 61 6.99 8.60 19.09
N GLY A 62 7.72 8.11 20.08
CA GLY A 62 7.13 7.39 21.19
C GLY A 62 6.34 8.39 22.01
N ILE A 63 5.02 8.28 21.97
CA ILE A 63 4.13 9.10 22.79
C ILE A 63 3.95 8.36 24.11
N PRO A 64 4.44 8.88 25.24
CA PRO A 64 4.13 8.28 26.53
C PRO A 64 2.63 8.47 26.79
N LEU A 65 1.94 7.37 27.08
CA LEU A 65 0.53 7.35 27.43
C LEU A 65 0.38 6.98 28.89
N ASN A 66 -0.63 7.54 29.55
CA ASN A 66 -1.07 7.00 30.82
C ASN A 66 -1.93 5.73 30.60
N GLN A 67 -2.23 5.01 31.69
CA GLN A 67 -2.95 3.74 31.58
C GLN A 67 -4.38 3.91 31.04
N ASN A 68 -5.12 4.91 31.52
CA ASN A 68 -6.51 5.15 31.09
C ASN A 68 -6.59 5.53 29.60
N GLU A 69 -5.64 6.34 29.13
CA GLU A 69 -5.52 6.70 27.71
C GLU A 69 -5.24 5.47 26.86
N LEU A 70 -4.31 4.61 27.29
CA LEU A 70 -4.01 3.38 26.57
C LEU A 70 -5.25 2.50 26.48
N GLU A 71 -5.93 2.24 27.61
CA GLU A 71 -7.14 1.42 27.69
C GLU A 71 -8.23 1.94 26.75
N THR A 72 -8.53 3.24 26.81
CA THR A 72 -9.54 3.89 25.96
C THR A 72 -9.20 3.72 24.47
N ILE A 73 -7.92 3.89 24.09
CA ILE A 73 -7.49 3.74 22.71
C ILE A 73 -7.57 2.27 22.27
N THR A 74 -7.21 1.31 23.13
CA THR A 74 -7.35 -0.11 22.83
C THR A 74 -8.80 -0.52 22.61
N GLU A 75 -9.71 -0.12 23.50
CA GLU A 75 -11.15 -0.43 23.34
C GLU A 75 -11.71 0.16 22.05
N ALA A 76 -11.34 1.39 21.71
CA ALA A 76 -11.76 2.04 20.47
C ALA A 76 -11.17 1.33 19.23
N ALA A 77 -9.92 0.88 19.30
CA ALA A 77 -9.25 0.15 18.23
C ALA A 77 -9.87 -1.24 18.02
N GLU A 78 -10.18 -1.95 19.10
CA GLU A 78 -10.87 -3.25 19.09
C GLU A 78 -12.28 -3.12 18.51
N SER A 79 -13.04 -2.12 18.97
CA SER A 79 -14.38 -1.82 18.45
C SER A 79 -14.37 -1.50 16.95
N ALA A 80 -13.27 -0.91 16.46
CA ALA A 80 -13.08 -0.61 15.06
C ALA A 80 -12.42 -1.75 14.26
N GLY A 81 -12.08 -2.88 14.90
CA GLY A 81 -11.45 -4.04 14.27
C GLY A 81 -10.04 -3.77 13.74
N MET A 82 -9.30 -2.84 14.35
CA MET A 82 -7.99 -2.39 13.87
C MET A 82 -6.91 -2.51 14.95
N PRO A 83 -5.64 -2.78 14.57
CA PRO A 83 -4.52 -2.63 15.49
C PRO A 83 -4.41 -1.19 16.01
N VAL A 84 -4.06 -1.02 17.28
CA VAL A 84 -3.93 0.29 17.97
C VAL A 84 -3.15 1.32 17.14
N ALA A 85 -1.97 0.96 16.63
CA ALA A 85 -1.15 1.86 15.83
C ALA A 85 -1.85 2.32 14.54
N THR A 86 -2.62 1.43 13.91
CA THR A 86 -3.40 1.73 12.70
C THR A 86 -4.57 2.64 13.03
N PHE A 87 -5.26 2.38 14.14
CA PHE A 87 -6.35 3.22 14.64
C PHE A 87 -5.87 4.64 14.92
N VAL A 88 -4.78 4.81 15.68
CA VAL A 88 -4.18 6.12 15.98
C VAL A 88 -3.81 6.86 14.69
N ARG A 89 -3.23 6.17 13.71
CA ARG A 89 -2.89 6.77 12.41
C ARG A 89 -4.14 7.23 11.66
N ALA A 90 -5.19 6.43 11.64
CA ALA A 90 -6.45 6.78 10.98
C ALA A 90 -7.13 7.98 11.66
N ALA A 91 -7.16 7.98 13.00
CA ALA A 91 -7.71 9.08 13.80
C ALA A 91 -6.93 10.38 13.57
N ALA A 92 -5.59 10.34 13.58
CA ALA A 92 -4.75 11.50 13.30
C ALA A 92 -4.98 12.06 11.88
N MET A 93 -5.13 11.18 10.88
CA MET A 93 -5.45 11.59 9.51
C MET A 93 -6.85 12.19 9.39
N LYS A 94 -7.83 11.67 10.13
CA LYS A 94 -9.19 12.23 10.18
C LYS A 94 -9.16 13.62 10.79
N ALA A 95 -8.57 13.77 11.98
CA ALA A 95 -8.41 15.05 12.65
C ALA A 95 -7.69 16.07 11.75
N ALA A 96 -6.58 15.68 11.10
CA ALA A 96 -5.85 16.57 10.20
C ALA A 96 -6.69 17.07 9.01
N LYS A 97 -7.64 16.27 8.51
CA LYS A 97 -8.57 16.72 7.46
C LYS A 97 -9.60 17.71 7.97
N ASP A 98 -10.00 17.62 9.23
CA ASP A 98 -10.97 18.57 9.81
C ASP A 98 -10.34 19.95 10.06
N TYR A 99 -9.01 20.03 10.12
CA TYR A 99 -8.26 21.28 10.28
C TYR A 99 -7.88 21.99 8.97
N ILE A 100 -8.03 21.33 7.80
CA ILE A 100 -7.64 21.84 6.47
C ILE A 100 -8.89 22.01 5.61
#